data_AF-A0A936MUT2-F1
#
_entry.id   AF-A0A936MUT2-F1
#
_cell.length_a   1.000
_cell.length_b   1.000
_cell.length_c   1.000
_cell.angle_alpha   90.00
_cell.angle_beta   90.00
_cell.angle_gamma   90.00
#
_symmetry.space_group_name_H-M   'P 1'
#
loop_
_entity.id
_entity.type
_entity.pdbx_description
1 polymer ?
#
loop_
_entity_poly.entity_id
_entity_poly.type
_entity_poly.pdbx_seq_one_letter_code
_entity_poly.pdbx_strand_id
1 'polypeptide(L)'
;MTSRILFTLGIALIFAAGCSSRPRVAPTVDLQSGARVPPPDNQGDRGEILVWVRNDSGQTRTFRLADEGALNVLGQDDGIILSTSRGELTWQAREKEVDLEGCEHFDGTPAVPTKGTITLANLLGPNGDVVQKVVDSDGAEGGEIDDLQHHVNLLGTIGPYLFIHETSYVYACGAHGNTIASALIWDADQGKAINLVAELPDKDKLVERAKGKLEEDDGDTGANKEESDGPSLAQFVPVYGERGALRVDAQFAEWACYACSDGMWGSYTRSAVVPTEWVPERMRAWVMPPVVVKEFLETHREWRLGGWSRR
;
A
#
# COMPACT_ATOMS: atom_id res chain seq x y z
N MET A 1 -33.64 -23.44 -51.51
CA MET A 1 -33.18 -24.33 -50.42
C MET A 1 -31.68 -24.50 -50.55
N THR A 2 -30.90 -23.64 -49.90
CA THR A 2 -29.46 -23.81 -49.71
C THR A 2 -29.12 -23.15 -48.38
N SER A 3 -28.79 -23.99 -47.40
CA SER A 3 -28.61 -23.62 -46.01
C SER A 3 -27.21 -23.03 -45.79
N ARG A 4 -27.17 -21.94 -45.02
CA ARG A 4 -26.00 -21.26 -44.48
C ARG A 4 -25.33 -22.12 -43.41
N ILE A 5 -24.00 -22.02 -43.28
CA ILE A 5 -23.31 -22.17 -42.00
C ILE A 5 -22.22 -21.08 -41.95
N LEU A 6 -22.51 -20.00 -41.21
CA LEU A 6 -21.50 -19.10 -40.66
C LEU A 6 -20.99 -19.76 -39.37
N PHE A 7 -19.69 -20.05 -39.29
CA PHE A 7 -19.01 -20.28 -38.02
C PHE A 7 -18.49 -18.93 -37.52
N THR A 8 -19.20 -18.35 -36.56
CA THR A 8 -18.71 -17.26 -35.72
C THR A 8 -18.71 -17.83 -34.32
N LEU A 9 -17.57 -18.35 -33.86
CA LEU A 9 -17.41 -18.79 -32.48
C LEU A 9 -16.61 -17.72 -31.74
N GLY A 10 -17.31 -17.01 -30.85
CA GLY A 10 -16.74 -15.99 -29.99
C GLY A 10 -15.83 -16.61 -28.93
N ILE A 11 -14.60 -16.09 -28.87
CA ILE A 11 -13.69 -16.23 -27.74
C ILE A 11 -13.45 -14.81 -27.24
N ALA A 12 -14.36 -14.28 -26.43
CA ALA A 12 -14.19 -12.97 -25.79
C ALA A 12 -15.23 -12.76 -24.68
N LEU A 13 -15.24 -13.57 -23.62
CA LEU A 13 -16.07 -13.29 -22.42
C LEU A 13 -15.76 -14.18 -21.20
N ILE A 14 -14.47 -14.39 -20.85
CA ILE A 14 -14.09 -15.08 -19.59
C ILE A 14 -13.28 -14.19 -18.62
N PHE A 15 -12.81 -13.01 -19.04
CA PHE A 15 -12.05 -12.12 -18.12
C PHE A 15 -12.90 -11.24 -17.20
N ALA A 16 -14.24 -11.30 -17.27
CA ALA A 16 -15.12 -10.47 -16.42
C ALA A 16 -15.56 -11.16 -15.12
N ALA A 17 -15.40 -12.48 -14.97
CA ALA A 17 -15.94 -13.23 -13.83
C ALA A 17 -14.98 -13.33 -12.61
N GLY A 18 -13.69 -13.02 -12.79
CA GLY A 18 -12.69 -13.08 -11.72
C GLY A 18 -12.56 -11.82 -10.85
N CYS A 19 -13.31 -10.74 -11.11
CA CYS A 19 -13.24 -9.51 -10.32
C CYS A 19 -14.21 -9.46 -9.12
N SER A 20 -14.86 -10.57 -8.79
CA SER A 20 -16.07 -10.57 -7.95
C SER A 20 -15.85 -10.39 -6.43
N SER A 21 -14.63 -10.39 -5.95
CA SER A 21 -14.34 -10.28 -4.51
C SER A 21 -13.04 -9.54 -4.26
N ARG A 22 -12.97 -8.27 -4.69
CA ARG A 22 -12.06 -7.32 -4.01
C ARG A 22 -12.40 -7.39 -2.52
N PRO A 23 -11.40 -7.46 -1.62
CA PRO A 23 -11.63 -7.32 -0.19
C PRO A 23 -12.54 -6.11 0.03
N ARG A 24 -13.74 -6.35 0.54
CA ARG A 24 -14.63 -5.24 0.88
C ARG A 24 -13.99 -4.53 2.06
N VAL A 25 -13.41 -3.37 1.80
CA VAL A 25 -13.16 -2.40 2.87
C VAL A 25 -14.51 -2.21 3.57
N ALA A 26 -14.57 -2.53 4.87
CA ALA A 26 -15.80 -2.45 5.65
C ALA A 26 -16.47 -1.08 5.44
N PRO A 27 -17.81 -1.00 5.37
CA PRO A 27 -18.53 0.23 5.06
C PRO A 27 -18.06 1.36 5.99
N THR A 28 -17.52 2.41 5.38
CA THR A 28 -16.96 3.55 6.09
C THR A 28 -18.11 4.46 6.55
N VAL A 29 -18.28 4.64 7.85
CA VAL A 29 -19.17 5.68 8.39
C VAL A 29 -18.50 7.03 8.11
N ASP A 30 -19.17 7.84 7.30
CA ASP A 30 -18.71 9.18 6.93
C ASP A 30 -18.90 10.15 8.09
N LEU A 31 -17.99 10.08 9.07
CA LEU A 31 -17.89 11.06 10.13
C LEU A 31 -17.27 12.33 9.53
N GLN A 32 -18.05 13.43 9.53
CA GLN A 32 -17.57 14.77 9.18
C GLN A 32 -16.25 15.05 9.90
N SER A 33 -15.23 15.41 9.12
CA SER A 33 -13.92 15.80 9.64
C SER A 33 -14.06 17.14 10.38
N GLY A 34 -14.25 17.10 11.69
CA GLY A 34 -14.09 18.27 12.55
C GLY A 34 -12.64 18.76 12.54
N ALA A 35 -12.42 20.01 12.94
CA ALA A 35 -11.08 20.58 13.10
C ALA A 35 -10.25 19.66 14.02
N ARG A 36 -9.15 19.11 13.49
CA ARG A 36 -8.21 18.33 14.29
C ARG A 36 -7.62 19.23 15.35
N VAL A 37 -7.81 18.87 16.61
CA VAL A 37 -7.02 19.42 17.70
C VAL A 37 -5.58 18.98 17.41
N PRO A 38 -4.58 19.89 17.42
CA PRO A 38 -3.18 19.47 17.44
C PRO A 38 -3.00 18.42 18.54
N PRO A 39 -2.08 17.44 18.39
CA PRO A 39 -1.84 16.45 19.44
C PRO A 39 -1.76 17.20 20.77
N PRO A 40 -2.60 16.83 21.76
CA PRO A 40 -2.69 17.58 23.00
C PRO A 40 -1.29 17.74 23.57
N ASP A 41 -0.93 18.95 23.99
CA ASP A 41 0.15 19.14 24.96
C ASP A 41 -0.31 18.40 26.22
N ASN A 42 -0.12 17.08 26.28
CA ASN A 42 -0.37 16.28 27.46
C ASN A 42 0.68 16.75 28.47
N GLN A 43 0.31 17.74 29.30
CA GLN A 43 1.17 18.44 30.26
C GLN A 43 1.83 17.55 31.35
N GLY A 44 1.81 16.21 31.19
CA GLY A 44 2.44 15.24 32.09
C GLY A 44 3.33 14.20 31.40
N ASP A 45 3.25 14.01 30.09
CA ASP A 45 4.21 13.18 29.36
C ASP A 45 5.31 14.11 28.83
N ARG A 46 6.56 13.82 29.19
CA ARG A 46 7.71 14.45 28.54
C ARG A 46 7.56 14.13 27.05
N GLY A 47 7.48 15.13 26.19
CA GLY A 47 7.18 14.89 24.79
C GLY A 47 8.16 13.86 24.25
N GLU A 48 7.61 12.73 23.83
CA GLU A 48 8.40 11.63 23.29
C GLU A 48 8.15 11.59 21.79
N ILE A 49 9.21 11.41 21.03
CA ILE A 49 9.10 11.23 19.58
C ILE A 49 9.42 9.77 19.29
N LEU A 50 8.44 9.08 18.71
CA LEU A 50 8.63 7.75 18.15
C LEU A 50 9.12 7.89 16.72
N VAL A 51 10.26 7.29 16.42
CA VAL A 51 10.87 7.25 15.09
C VAL A 51 11.02 5.81 14.68
N TRP A 52 10.26 5.37 13.68
CA TRP A 52 10.45 4.02 13.14
C TRP A 52 11.25 4.05 11.85
N VAL A 53 12.14 3.08 11.73
CA VAL A 53 13.11 2.98 10.65
C VAL A 53 13.17 1.58 10.08
N ARG A 54 13.71 1.46 8.87
CA ARG A 54 13.98 0.19 8.19
C ARG A 54 15.38 0.19 7.60
N ASN A 55 16.10 -0.92 7.72
CA ASN A 55 17.41 -1.09 7.06
C ASN A 55 17.27 -1.81 5.71
N ASP A 56 18.38 -2.00 5.00
CA ASP A 56 18.39 -2.66 3.68
C ASP A 56 17.98 -4.15 3.73
N SER A 57 18.05 -4.81 4.89
CA SER A 57 17.56 -6.19 5.06
C SER A 57 16.06 -6.26 5.37
N GLY A 58 15.36 -5.13 5.41
CA GLY A 58 13.93 -5.06 5.74
C GLY A 58 13.62 -5.13 7.24
N GLN A 59 14.62 -5.18 8.11
CA GLN A 59 14.38 -5.15 9.56
C GLN A 59 13.81 -3.79 9.95
N THR A 60 12.77 -3.79 10.77
CA THR A 60 12.12 -2.57 11.28
C THR A 60 12.31 -2.41 12.77
N ARG A 61 12.58 -1.19 13.22
CA ARG A 61 12.71 -0.82 14.64
C ARG A 61 12.07 0.52 14.90
N THR A 62 11.62 0.73 16.13
CA THR A 62 11.14 2.03 16.62
C THR A 62 12.05 2.54 17.74
N PHE A 63 12.52 3.77 17.62
CA PHE A 63 13.32 4.46 18.61
C PHE A 63 12.45 5.50 19.32
N ARG A 64 12.66 5.60 20.63
CA ARG A 64 12.02 6.57 21.52
C ARG A 64 13.01 7.69 21.79
N LEU A 65 12.71 8.90 21.35
CA LEU A 65 13.59 10.06 21.50
C LEU A 65 12.96 11.06 22.45
N ALA A 66 13.78 11.71 23.28
CA ALA A 66 13.35 12.91 23.99
C ALA A 66 13.02 14.02 22.96
N ASP A 67 11.96 14.80 23.19
CA ASP A 67 11.55 15.91 22.32
C ASP A 67 12.49 17.12 22.36
N GLU A 68 13.16 17.32 23.49
CA GLU A 68 14.02 18.47 23.75
C GLU A 68 15.45 18.08 24.13
N GLY A 69 16.37 19.02 23.85
CA GLY A 69 17.78 18.89 24.17
C GLY A 69 18.59 18.21 23.06
N ALA A 70 19.79 17.74 23.43
CA ALA A 70 20.62 16.94 22.54
C ALA A 70 19.99 15.57 22.32
N LEU A 71 20.31 14.93 21.18
CA LEU A 71 19.90 13.56 20.89
C LEU A 71 20.04 12.62 22.10
N ASN A 72 18.89 12.19 22.62
CA ASN A 72 18.78 11.26 23.73
C ASN A 72 17.78 10.16 23.37
N VAL A 73 18.31 8.95 23.14
CA VAL A 73 17.50 7.75 22.87
C VAL A 73 17.05 7.17 24.22
N LEU A 74 15.76 7.31 24.51
CA LEU A 74 15.12 6.83 25.73
C LEU A 74 14.91 5.32 25.72
N GLY A 75 14.75 4.73 24.53
CA GLY A 75 14.47 3.32 24.36
C GLY A 75 14.39 2.91 22.89
N GLN A 76 14.28 1.60 22.69
CA GLN A 76 14.15 1.00 21.37
C GLN A 76 13.24 -0.23 21.47
N ASP A 77 12.35 -0.36 20.51
CA ASP A 77 11.44 -1.48 20.35
C ASP A 77 11.65 -2.13 18.98
N ASP A 78 11.49 -3.45 18.89
CA ASP A 78 11.44 -4.14 17.61
C ASP A 78 10.09 -3.90 16.92
N GLY A 79 10.10 -3.75 15.60
CA GLY A 79 8.90 -3.48 14.82
C GLY A 79 8.56 -2.01 14.67
N ILE A 80 7.31 -1.74 14.30
CA ILE A 80 6.81 -0.40 13.96
C ILE A 80 5.76 0.00 14.99
N ILE A 81 6.06 1.04 15.76
CA ILE A 81 5.16 1.63 16.76
C ILE A 81 4.91 3.08 16.36
N LEU A 82 3.64 3.49 16.42
CA LEU A 82 3.23 4.87 16.19
C LEU A 82 2.42 5.40 17.38
N SER A 83 2.56 6.69 17.64
CA SER A 83 1.76 7.43 18.60
C SER A 83 0.52 7.99 17.91
N THR A 84 -0.64 7.79 18.54
CA THR A 84 -1.94 8.32 18.12
C THR A 84 -2.59 9.07 19.28
N SER A 85 -3.66 9.82 19.00
CA SER A 85 -4.53 10.40 20.03
C SER A 85 -5.17 9.36 20.97
N ARG A 86 -5.13 8.07 20.61
CA ARG A 86 -5.64 6.94 21.40
C ARG A 86 -4.53 6.16 22.13
N GLY A 87 -3.29 6.64 22.08
CA GLY A 87 -2.12 5.98 22.64
C GLY A 87 -1.24 5.33 21.56
N GLU A 88 -0.28 4.53 22.02
CA GLU A 88 0.67 3.82 21.15
C GLU A 88 0.00 2.62 20.49
N LEU A 89 0.24 2.45 19.19
CA LEU A 89 -0.22 1.33 18.42
C LEU A 89 0.96 0.66 17.70
N THR A 90 1.02 -0.67 17.78
CA THR A 90 2.04 -1.48 17.10
C THR A 90 1.45 -2.08 15.84
N TRP A 91 2.12 -1.86 14.71
CA TRP A 91 1.78 -2.53 13.46
C TRP A 91 2.21 -3.99 13.49
N GLN A 92 1.29 -4.90 13.18
CA GLN A 92 1.56 -6.31 13.01
C GLN A 92 0.98 -6.81 11.69
N ALA A 93 1.85 -7.35 10.84
CA ALA A 93 1.46 -8.15 9.68
C ALA A 93 1.77 -9.62 9.96
N ARG A 94 0.83 -10.51 9.63
CA ARG A 94 1.00 -11.97 9.78
C ARG A 94 0.49 -12.69 8.55
N GLU A 95 1.24 -13.67 8.09
CA GLU A 95 0.76 -14.60 7.07
C GLU A 95 -0.18 -15.63 7.71
N LYS A 96 -1.19 -16.02 6.95
CA LYS A 96 -2.14 -17.09 7.26
C LYS A 96 -2.23 -17.98 6.03
N GLU A 97 -2.05 -19.27 6.23
CA GLU A 97 -2.30 -20.27 5.19
C GLU A 97 -3.80 -20.39 4.92
N VAL A 98 -4.17 -20.54 3.65
CA VAL A 98 -5.54 -20.82 3.21
C VAL A 98 -5.56 -22.05 2.31
N ASP A 99 -6.61 -22.84 2.42
CA ASP A 99 -6.85 -23.97 1.54
C ASP A 99 -7.30 -23.48 0.17
N LEU A 100 -6.75 -24.09 -0.88
CA LEU A 100 -7.11 -23.83 -2.27
C LEU A 100 -7.60 -25.12 -2.93
N GLU A 101 -8.49 -24.99 -3.92
CA GLU A 101 -9.08 -26.15 -4.61
C GLU A 101 -8.07 -26.84 -5.55
N GLY A 102 -7.05 -26.10 -6.03
CA GLY A 102 -6.13 -26.58 -7.06
C GLY A 102 -6.72 -26.48 -8.47
N CYS A 103 -5.93 -26.87 -9.47
CA CYS A 103 -6.38 -26.97 -10.85
C CYS A 103 -6.71 -28.42 -11.25
N GLU A 104 -7.82 -28.62 -11.94
CA GLU A 104 -8.05 -29.87 -12.66
C GLU A 104 -7.02 -30.01 -13.79
N HIS A 105 -6.51 -31.23 -13.98
CA HIS A 105 -5.62 -31.50 -15.09
C HIS A 105 -6.41 -31.68 -16.39
N PHE A 106 -5.83 -31.30 -17.52
CA PHE A 106 -6.46 -31.44 -18.85
C PHE A 106 -6.84 -32.89 -19.22
N ASP A 107 -6.29 -33.89 -18.53
CA ASP A 107 -6.63 -35.30 -18.70
C ASP A 107 -7.86 -35.74 -17.88
N GLY A 108 -8.51 -34.81 -17.17
CA GLY A 108 -9.67 -35.07 -16.32
C GLY A 108 -9.32 -35.62 -14.94
N THR A 109 -8.03 -35.63 -14.57
CA THR A 109 -7.63 -35.94 -13.19
C THR A 109 -8.13 -34.83 -12.27
N PRO A 110 -8.81 -35.17 -11.15
CA PRO A 110 -9.31 -34.18 -10.21
C PRO A 110 -8.19 -33.27 -9.70
N ALA A 111 -8.55 -32.03 -9.41
CA ALA A 111 -7.66 -31.08 -8.77
C ALA A 111 -7.10 -31.64 -7.45
N VAL A 112 -5.82 -31.41 -7.21
CA VAL A 112 -5.19 -31.69 -5.92
C VAL A 112 -5.22 -30.39 -5.11
N PRO A 113 -5.84 -30.38 -3.92
CA PRO A 113 -5.86 -29.19 -3.07
C PRO A 113 -4.45 -28.69 -2.78
N THR A 114 -4.23 -27.39 -2.95
CA THR A 114 -2.97 -26.71 -2.65
C THR A 114 -3.16 -25.74 -1.49
N LYS A 115 -2.07 -25.05 -1.11
CA LYS A 115 -2.07 -24.04 -0.06
C LYS A 115 -1.68 -22.69 -0.63
N GLY A 116 -2.42 -21.66 -0.25
CA GLY A 116 -2.07 -20.26 -0.50
C GLY A 116 -1.69 -19.55 0.78
N THR A 117 -1.18 -18.33 0.64
CA THR A 117 -0.87 -17.45 1.77
C THR A 117 -1.61 -16.12 1.62
N ILE A 118 -2.19 -15.65 2.74
CA ILE A 118 -2.73 -14.30 2.85
C ILE A 118 -2.08 -13.56 4.01
N THR A 119 -1.75 -12.29 3.80
CA THR A 119 -1.29 -11.43 4.89
C THR A 119 -2.46 -10.69 5.53
N LEU A 120 -2.59 -10.82 6.85
CA LEU A 120 -3.48 -10.04 7.70
C LEU A 120 -2.69 -8.93 8.36
N ALA A 121 -3.24 -7.73 8.44
CA ALA A 121 -2.57 -6.60 9.07
C ALA A 121 -3.44 -5.91 10.13
N ASN A 122 -2.87 -5.71 11.31
CA ASN A 122 -3.54 -5.19 12.50
C ASN A 122 -2.73 -4.07 13.16
N LEU A 123 -3.43 -3.23 13.91
CA LEU A 123 -2.86 -2.35 14.93
C LEU A 123 -3.18 -2.92 16.31
N LEU A 124 -2.12 -3.20 17.07
CA LEU A 124 -2.19 -3.73 18.42
C LEU A 124 -2.05 -2.61 19.43
N GLY A 125 -2.76 -2.71 20.55
CA GLY A 125 -2.55 -1.83 21.71
C GLY A 125 -1.33 -2.26 22.54
N PRO A 126 -0.98 -1.50 23.59
CA PRO A 126 0.19 -1.79 24.43
C PRO A 126 0.19 -3.19 25.09
N ASN A 127 -0.99 -3.77 25.31
CA ASN A 127 -1.14 -5.10 25.89
C ASN A 127 -1.06 -6.24 24.85
N GLY A 128 -0.87 -5.91 23.57
CA GLY A 128 -0.86 -6.87 22.45
C GLY A 128 -2.24 -7.21 21.89
N ASP A 129 -3.32 -6.66 22.44
CA ASP A 129 -4.68 -6.86 21.94
C ASP A 129 -4.88 -6.17 20.57
N VAL A 130 -5.61 -6.82 19.66
CA VAL A 130 -5.98 -6.21 18.37
C VAL A 130 -6.98 -5.10 18.62
N VAL A 131 -6.55 -3.85 18.39
CA VAL A 131 -7.40 -2.66 18.52
C VAL A 131 -8.06 -2.33 17.19
N GLN A 132 -7.35 -2.55 16.07
CA GLN A 132 -7.88 -2.28 14.73
C GLN A 132 -7.43 -3.37 13.75
N LYS A 133 -8.37 -3.86 12.95
CA LYS A 133 -8.08 -4.68 11.78
C LYS A 133 -7.97 -3.77 10.56
N VAL A 134 -6.78 -3.69 9.98
CA VAL A 134 -6.49 -2.77 8.87
C VAL A 134 -6.69 -3.47 7.53
N VAL A 135 -6.11 -4.65 7.39
CA VAL A 135 -6.35 -5.57 6.28
C VAL A 135 -6.89 -6.87 6.87
N ASP A 136 -8.18 -7.10 6.66
CA ASP A 136 -8.85 -8.34 7.01
C ASP A 136 -9.23 -9.03 5.70
N SER A 137 -8.68 -10.22 5.49
CA SER A 137 -9.04 -11.06 4.36
C SER A 137 -9.48 -12.40 4.92
N ASP A 138 -10.72 -12.78 4.63
CA ASP A 138 -11.22 -14.11 4.96
C ASP A 138 -10.62 -15.19 4.03
N GLY A 139 -9.85 -14.76 3.01
CA GLY A 139 -9.33 -15.59 1.94
C GLY A 139 -10.22 -15.51 0.69
N ALA A 140 -9.72 -16.04 -0.43
CA ALA A 140 -10.56 -16.33 -1.56
C ALA A 140 -11.31 -17.64 -1.26
N GLU A 141 -12.56 -17.57 -0.84
CA GLU A 141 -13.42 -18.76 -0.77
C GLU A 141 -14.00 -19.04 -2.17
N GLY A 142 -13.72 -20.24 -2.69
CA GLY A 142 -14.31 -20.77 -3.91
C GLY A 142 -13.55 -20.44 -5.20
N GLY A 143 -13.34 -21.47 -6.02
CA GLY A 143 -12.78 -21.38 -7.36
C GLY A 143 -11.51 -22.22 -7.54
N GLU A 144 -11.27 -22.64 -8.79
CA GLU A 144 -10.07 -23.35 -9.24
C GLU A 144 -8.84 -22.44 -9.18
N ILE A 145 -8.34 -22.19 -7.97
CA ILE A 145 -7.10 -21.46 -7.69
C ILE A 145 -6.06 -22.49 -7.25
N ASP A 146 -4.88 -22.44 -7.86
CA ASP A 146 -3.79 -23.37 -7.59
C ASP A 146 -2.61 -22.71 -6.85
N ASP A 147 -2.43 -21.40 -7.04
CA ASP A 147 -1.49 -20.61 -6.25
C ASP A 147 -2.10 -19.25 -5.89
N LEU A 148 -1.92 -18.85 -4.63
CA LEU A 148 -2.35 -17.57 -4.09
C LEU A 148 -1.28 -17.09 -3.11
N GLN A 149 -0.73 -15.91 -3.37
CA GLN A 149 0.19 -15.23 -2.46
C GLN A 149 -0.26 -13.78 -2.29
N HIS A 150 -0.62 -13.39 -1.08
CA HIS A 150 -1.03 -12.03 -0.76
C HIS A 150 -0.12 -11.40 0.30
N HIS A 151 0.45 -10.24 -0.04
CA HIS A 151 1.38 -9.50 0.80
C HIS A 151 0.85 -8.11 1.11
N VAL A 152 1.02 -7.68 2.37
CA VAL A 152 0.69 -6.34 2.84
C VAL A 152 1.96 -5.65 3.31
N ASN A 153 2.30 -4.53 2.68
CA ASN A 153 3.49 -3.75 2.96
C ASN A 153 3.11 -2.37 3.51
N LEU A 154 3.61 -2.04 4.71
CA LEU A 154 3.57 -0.66 5.20
C LEU A 154 4.72 0.13 4.55
N LEU A 155 4.37 1.05 3.65
CA LEU A 155 5.32 1.88 2.91
C LEU A 155 5.94 2.95 3.80
N GLY A 156 5.13 3.55 4.67
CA GLY A 156 5.53 4.62 5.56
C GLY A 156 4.37 5.05 6.46
N THR A 157 4.67 5.88 7.46
CA THR A 157 3.66 6.62 8.20
C THR A 157 3.92 8.11 8.12
N ILE A 158 2.86 8.91 8.20
CA ILE A 158 2.94 10.36 8.40
C ILE A 158 2.12 10.66 9.65
N GLY A 159 2.77 10.76 10.81
CA GLY A 159 2.05 10.77 12.08
C GLY A 159 1.15 9.52 12.23
N PRO A 160 -0.16 9.68 12.45
CA PRO A 160 -1.11 8.57 12.64
C PRO A 160 -1.59 7.93 11.33
N TYR A 161 -1.12 8.39 10.17
CA TYR A 161 -1.57 7.90 8.87
C TYR A 161 -0.63 6.83 8.32
N LEU A 162 -1.18 5.66 8.00
CA LEU A 162 -0.44 4.53 7.46
C LEU A 162 -0.67 4.43 5.94
N PHE A 163 0.41 4.35 5.17
CA PHE A 163 0.37 4.16 3.72
C PHE A 163 0.68 2.71 3.41
N ILE A 164 -0.32 1.98 2.94
CA ILE A 164 -0.29 0.53 2.82
C ILE A 164 -0.42 0.13 1.35
N HIS A 165 0.43 -0.79 0.94
CA HIS A 165 0.45 -1.39 -0.39
C HIS A 165 0.16 -2.88 -0.27
N GLU A 166 -0.79 -3.37 -1.04
CA GLU A 166 -1.20 -4.76 -1.07
C GLU A 166 -0.89 -5.33 -2.45
N THR A 167 -0.30 -6.53 -2.51
CA THR A 167 -0.11 -7.29 -3.74
C THR A 167 -0.68 -8.68 -3.58
N SER A 168 -1.39 -9.16 -4.60
CA SER A 168 -1.90 -10.53 -4.69
C SER A 168 -1.46 -11.15 -5.99
N TYR A 169 -0.66 -12.20 -5.92
CA TYR A 169 -0.45 -13.13 -7.02
C TYR A 169 -1.51 -14.22 -6.97
N VAL A 170 -2.13 -14.52 -8.11
CA VAL A 170 -3.13 -15.57 -8.27
C VAL A 170 -2.83 -16.35 -9.53
N TYR A 171 -2.81 -17.68 -9.44
CA TYR A 171 -2.86 -18.59 -10.58
C TYR A 171 -4.13 -19.43 -10.50
N ALA A 172 -5.03 -19.22 -11.49
CA ALA A 172 -6.33 -19.87 -11.56
C ALA A 172 -6.49 -20.65 -12.88
N CYS A 173 -5.58 -21.60 -13.11
CA CYS A 173 -5.63 -22.58 -14.21
C CYS A 173 -5.63 -22.01 -15.64
N GLY A 174 -5.26 -20.73 -15.78
CA GLY A 174 -5.09 -20.06 -17.06
C GLY A 174 -3.73 -20.33 -17.70
N ALA A 175 -3.41 -19.56 -18.74
CA ALA A 175 -2.12 -19.65 -19.41
C ALA A 175 -0.94 -19.21 -18.54
N HIS A 176 -1.17 -18.32 -17.56
CA HIS A 176 -0.19 -17.79 -16.64
C HIS A 176 -0.89 -17.25 -15.39
N GLY A 177 -0.11 -16.97 -14.33
CA GLY A 177 -0.59 -16.25 -13.15
C GLY A 177 -0.84 -14.77 -13.41
N ASN A 178 -1.34 -14.07 -12.41
CA ASN A 178 -1.60 -12.64 -12.45
C ASN A 178 -1.31 -12.02 -11.08
N THR A 179 -0.55 -10.93 -11.08
CA THR A 179 -0.33 -10.07 -9.92
C THR A 179 -1.22 -8.84 -10.03
N ILE A 180 -2.01 -8.59 -8.99
CA ILE A 180 -2.84 -7.40 -8.84
C ILE A 180 -2.32 -6.65 -7.61
N ALA A 181 -2.19 -5.32 -7.70
CA ALA A 181 -1.93 -4.49 -6.53
C ALA A 181 -3.09 -3.55 -6.22
N SER A 182 -3.14 -3.16 -4.95
CA SER A 182 -3.97 -2.07 -4.47
C SER A 182 -3.24 -1.30 -3.37
N ALA A 183 -3.76 -0.12 -3.03
CA ALA A 183 -3.21 0.66 -1.94
C ALA A 183 -4.34 1.31 -1.13
N LEU A 184 -4.09 1.50 0.15
CA LEU A 184 -4.99 2.20 1.05
C LEU A 184 -4.20 3.12 1.99
N ILE A 185 -4.88 4.16 2.46
CA ILE A 185 -4.36 5.04 3.50
C ILE A 185 -5.27 4.88 4.71
N TRP A 186 -4.70 4.48 5.84
CA TRP A 186 -5.44 4.25 7.07
C TRP A 186 -5.17 5.36 8.08
N ASP A 187 -6.22 5.98 8.62
CA ASP A 187 -6.14 6.93 9.71
C ASP A 187 -6.28 6.18 11.05
N ALA A 188 -5.16 5.94 11.73
CA ALA A 188 -5.15 5.18 12.98
C ALA A 188 -5.87 5.91 14.14
N ASP A 189 -5.97 7.24 14.10
CA ASP A 189 -6.75 8.00 15.07
C ASP A 189 -8.24 7.75 14.93
N GLN A 190 -8.70 7.50 13.71
CA GLN A 190 -10.12 7.32 13.42
C GLN A 190 -10.50 5.85 13.29
N GLY A 191 -9.52 4.98 13.01
CA GLY A 191 -9.75 3.56 12.73
C GLY A 191 -10.51 3.35 11.43
N LYS A 192 -10.17 4.11 10.39
CA LYS A 192 -10.79 3.97 9.06
C LYS A 192 -9.84 4.32 7.93
N ALA A 193 -10.12 3.78 6.74
CA ALA A 193 -9.49 4.20 5.51
C ALA A 193 -9.93 5.63 5.14
N ILE A 194 -9.02 6.38 4.52
CA ILE A 194 -9.28 7.71 3.99
C ILE A 194 -8.93 7.77 2.50
N ASN A 195 -9.61 8.65 1.76
CA ASN A 195 -9.36 8.87 0.34
C ASN A 195 -8.76 10.27 0.12
N LEU A 196 -7.48 10.32 -0.25
CA LEU A 196 -6.79 11.58 -0.55
C LEU A 196 -6.88 12.00 -2.02
N VAL A 197 -7.44 11.17 -2.90
CA VAL A 197 -7.50 11.47 -4.35
C VAL A 197 -8.28 12.76 -4.62
N ALA A 198 -9.35 13.00 -3.85
CA ALA A 198 -10.16 14.21 -3.97
C ALA A 198 -9.45 15.48 -3.44
N GLU A 199 -8.39 15.32 -2.64
CA GLU A 199 -7.61 16.42 -2.08
C GLU A 199 -6.39 16.80 -2.95
N LEU A 200 -6.04 15.97 -3.93
CA LEU A 200 -4.85 16.13 -4.78
C LEU A 200 -5.01 17.31 -5.75
N PRO A 201 -4.23 18.39 -5.61
CA PRO A 201 -4.25 19.49 -6.57
C PRO A 201 -3.62 19.07 -7.91
N ASP A 202 -4.01 19.76 -8.99
CA ASP A 202 -3.37 19.64 -10.31
C ASP A 202 -3.21 18.20 -10.82
N LYS A 203 -4.18 17.31 -10.52
CA LYS A 203 -4.15 15.89 -10.90
C LYS A 203 -3.83 15.69 -12.39
N ASP A 204 -4.42 16.47 -13.28
CA ASP A 204 -4.19 16.33 -14.72
C ASP A 204 -2.73 16.60 -15.11
N LYS A 205 -2.06 17.58 -14.48
CA LYS A 205 -0.62 17.82 -14.70
C LYS A 205 0.24 16.68 -14.18
N LEU A 206 -0.18 16.00 -13.12
CA LEU A 206 0.50 14.81 -12.61
C LEU A 206 0.35 13.63 -13.57
N VAL A 207 -0.84 13.44 -14.13
CA VAL A 207 -1.12 12.43 -15.18
C VAL A 207 -0.23 12.67 -16.39
N GLU A 208 -0.14 13.90 -16.91
CA GLU A 208 0.73 14.21 -18.05
C GLU A 208 2.21 13.96 -17.74
N ARG A 209 2.69 14.28 -16.53
CA ARG A 209 4.06 13.96 -16.10
C ARG A 209 4.30 12.46 -16.03
N ALA A 210 3.33 11.69 -15.53
CA ALA A 210 3.44 10.24 -15.46
C ALA A 210 3.45 9.62 -16.86
N LYS A 211 2.59 10.11 -17.75
CA LYS A 211 2.56 9.71 -19.16
C LYS A 211 3.91 9.96 -19.84
N GLY A 212 4.48 11.15 -19.68
CA GLY A 212 5.81 11.47 -20.23
C GLY A 212 6.89 10.48 -19.79
N LYS A 213 6.92 10.10 -18.51
CA LYS A 213 7.84 9.07 -17.99
C LYS A 213 7.61 7.70 -18.60
N LEU A 214 6.35 7.27 -18.69
CA LEU A 214 6.00 5.97 -19.27
C LEU A 214 6.38 5.89 -20.75
N GLU A 215 6.27 7.00 -21.50
CA GLU A 215 6.64 7.07 -22.91
C GLU A 215 8.16 7.11 -23.14
N GLU A 216 8.94 7.74 -22.25
CA GLU A 216 10.41 7.76 -22.31
C GLU A 216 11.01 6.34 -22.19
N ASP A 217 10.39 5.49 -21.38
CA ASP A 217 10.84 4.11 -21.15
C ASP A 217 10.43 3.14 -22.27
N ASP A 218 9.54 3.55 -23.19
CA ASP A 218 8.78 2.64 -24.05
C ASP A 218 9.42 2.32 -25.41
N GLY A 219 10.70 2.67 -25.59
CA GLY A 219 11.53 2.39 -26.77
C GLY A 219 10.79 1.88 -28.02
N ASP A 220 10.09 2.78 -28.74
CA ASP A 220 9.36 2.54 -30.00
C ASP A 220 8.74 1.12 -30.18
N THR A 221 8.01 0.61 -29.17
CA THR A 221 7.47 -0.76 -29.21
C THR A 221 6.27 -0.95 -30.14
N GLY A 222 5.80 0.09 -30.85
CA GLY A 222 4.76 -0.02 -31.88
C GLY A 222 3.39 -0.50 -31.39
N ALA A 223 3.16 -0.58 -30.08
CA ALA A 223 1.85 -0.91 -29.52
C ALA A 223 0.87 0.25 -29.79
N ASN A 224 -0.33 -0.07 -30.29
CA ASN A 224 -1.37 0.91 -30.61
C ASN A 224 -1.76 1.72 -29.35
N LYS A 225 -1.27 2.96 -29.27
CA LYS A 225 -1.53 3.92 -28.20
C LYS A 225 -2.95 4.52 -28.24
N GLU A 226 -3.75 4.24 -29.26
CA GLU A 226 -4.96 5.01 -29.58
C GLU A 226 -6.19 4.71 -28.68
N GLU A 227 -6.16 3.71 -27.79
CA GLU A 227 -7.34 3.32 -26.98
C GLU A 227 -7.15 3.30 -25.45
N SER A 228 -6.02 3.77 -24.92
CA SER A 228 -5.82 3.84 -23.45
C SER A 228 -6.40 5.13 -22.87
N ASP A 229 -7.18 5.02 -21.79
CA ASP A 229 -7.64 6.16 -20.96
C ASP A 229 -6.47 6.92 -20.28
N GLY A 230 -5.22 6.46 -20.48
CA GLY A 230 -4.00 7.01 -19.92
C GLY A 230 -3.73 6.54 -18.49
N PRO A 231 -2.64 7.03 -17.88
CA PRO A 231 -2.25 6.63 -16.54
C PRO A 231 -3.23 7.14 -15.48
N SER A 232 -3.68 6.23 -14.63
CA SER A 232 -4.57 6.50 -13.49
C SER A 232 -3.79 6.47 -12.18
N LEU A 233 -4.19 7.29 -11.20
CA LEU A 233 -3.54 7.32 -9.90
C LEU A 233 -3.74 5.97 -9.18
N ALA A 234 -2.64 5.30 -8.88
CA ALA A 234 -2.60 3.97 -8.26
C ALA A 234 -2.38 4.06 -6.74
N GLN A 235 -1.37 4.83 -6.30
CA GLN A 235 -1.09 5.02 -4.88
C GLN A 235 -0.37 6.32 -4.57
N PHE A 236 -0.44 6.75 -3.31
CA PHE A 236 0.45 7.76 -2.74
C PHE A 236 1.59 7.09 -1.99
N VAL A 237 2.80 7.64 -2.09
CA VAL A 237 4.01 7.07 -1.50
C VAL A 237 4.67 8.14 -0.61
N PRO A 238 4.73 7.95 0.72
CA PRO A 238 5.50 8.83 1.58
C PRO A 238 6.99 8.61 1.32
N VAL A 239 7.72 9.69 1.08
CA VAL A 239 9.17 9.67 0.81
C VAL A 239 9.86 10.60 1.79
N TYR A 240 10.81 10.04 2.54
CA TYR A 240 11.65 10.79 3.47
C TYR A 240 13.03 11.01 2.86
N GLY A 241 13.46 12.27 2.77
CA GLY A 241 14.85 12.59 2.39
C GLY A 241 15.85 12.21 3.48
N GLU A 242 17.15 12.37 3.21
CA GLU A 242 18.25 12.02 4.15
C GLU A 242 18.12 12.70 5.52
N ARG A 243 17.54 13.91 5.56
CA ARG A 243 17.27 14.66 6.80
C ARG A 243 15.84 14.49 7.32
N GLY A 244 15.13 13.47 6.86
CA GLY A 244 13.76 13.15 7.25
C GLY A 244 12.69 14.14 6.77
N ALA A 245 13.03 15.09 5.89
CA ALA A 245 12.01 15.95 5.28
C ALA A 245 11.07 15.11 4.42
N LEU A 246 9.77 15.25 4.65
CA LEU A 246 8.73 14.49 3.97
C LEU A 246 8.38 15.11 2.61
N ARG A 247 8.17 14.23 1.64
CA ARG A 247 7.45 14.48 0.40
C ARG A 247 6.42 13.38 0.20
N VAL A 248 5.31 13.69 -0.46
CA VAL A 248 4.37 12.67 -0.94
C VAL A 248 4.53 12.55 -2.45
N ASP A 249 4.88 11.37 -2.92
CA ASP A 249 4.90 11.05 -4.35
C ASP A 249 3.60 10.33 -4.72
N ALA A 250 3.28 10.33 -6.01
CA ALA A 250 2.12 9.64 -6.55
C ALA A 250 2.61 8.63 -7.60
N GLN A 251 2.22 7.37 -7.44
CA GLN A 251 2.40 6.35 -8.47
C GLN A 251 1.14 6.31 -9.33
N PHE A 252 1.33 6.42 -10.63
CA PHE A 252 0.29 6.22 -11.62
C PHE A 252 0.54 4.92 -12.37
N ALA A 253 -0.52 4.24 -12.77
CA ALA A 253 -0.47 3.02 -13.55
C ALA A 253 -1.42 3.09 -14.75
N GLU A 254 -0.97 2.54 -15.87
CA GLU A 254 -1.78 2.34 -17.07
C GLU A 254 -1.76 0.88 -17.50
N TRP A 255 -2.75 0.48 -18.31
CA TRP A 255 -2.82 -0.87 -18.86
C TRP A 255 -1.66 -1.14 -19.81
N ALA A 256 -1.14 -2.37 -19.74
CA ALA A 256 -0.11 -2.89 -20.62
C ALA A 256 -0.39 -4.37 -20.93
N CYS A 257 0.22 -4.88 -22.01
CA CYS A 257 0.22 -6.31 -22.27
C CYS A 257 1.00 -7.06 -21.18
N TYR A 258 0.73 -8.37 -20.97
CA TYR A 258 1.42 -9.16 -19.94
C TYR A 258 2.95 -9.09 -20.04
N ALA A 259 3.47 -9.27 -21.26
CA ALA A 259 4.92 -9.21 -21.55
C ALA A 259 5.48 -7.77 -21.54
N CYS A 260 4.61 -6.77 -21.54
CA CYS A 260 4.95 -5.35 -21.57
C CYS A 260 4.96 -4.73 -20.15
N SER A 261 4.53 -5.47 -19.13
CA SER A 261 4.49 -4.97 -17.76
C SER A 261 5.89 -4.71 -17.22
N ASP A 262 6.01 -3.68 -16.38
CA ASP A 262 7.22 -3.38 -15.61
C ASP A 262 7.29 -4.16 -14.28
N GLY A 263 6.23 -4.91 -13.93
CA GLY A 263 6.10 -5.62 -12.67
C GLY A 263 5.96 -4.73 -11.43
N MET A 264 5.88 -3.41 -11.57
CA MET A 264 5.94 -2.46 -10.46
C MET A 264 4.58 -2.22 -9.78
N TRP A 265 3.47 -2.51 -10.48
CA TRP A 265 2.11 -2.41 -9.93
C TRP A 265 1.28 -3.67 -10.16
N GLY A 266 1.40 -4.34 -11.30
CA GLY A 266 0.64 -5.55 -11.59
C GLY A 266 0.98 -6.11 -12.96
N SER A 267 0.64 -7.38 -13.21
CA SER A 267 1.08 -8.13 -14.40
C SER A 267 0.60 -7.57 -15.73
N TYR A 268 -0.36 -6.65 -15.72
CA TYR A 268 -0.91 -6.01 -16.92
C TYR A 268 -0.86 -4.49 -16.83
N THR A 269 0.11 -3.98 -16.09
CA THR A 269 0.30 -2.54 -15.95
C THR A 269 1.76 -2.17 -16.09
N ARG A 270 1.97 -0.93 -16.54
CA ARG A 270 3.20 -0.18 -16.32
C ARG A 270 2.89 0.98 -15.40
N SER A 271 3.87 1.44 -14.65
CA SER A 271 3.67 2.51 -13.67
C SER A 271 4.82 3.48 -13.59
N ALA A 272 4.50 4.72 -13.22
CA ALA A 272 5.49 5.76 -13.01
C ALA A 272 5.21 6.49 -11.70
N VAL A 273 6.27 6.77 -10.96
CA VAL A 273 6.21 7.59 -9.73
C VAL A 273 6.58 9.02 -10.07
N VAL A 274 5.70 9.96 -9.72
CA VAL A 274 5.90 11.40 -9.92
C VAL A 274 5.81 12.16 -8.59
N PRO A 275 6.72 13.11 -8.33
CA PRO A 275 6.61 13.98 -7.16
C PRO A 275 5.36 14.85 -7.22
N THR A 276 4.57 14.89 -6.14
CA THR A 276 3.34 15.70 -6.12
C THR A 276 3.59 17.18 -5.83
N GLU A 277 4.72 17.51 -5.20
CA GLU A 277 5.01 18.84 -4.61
C GLU A 277 3.94 19.29 -3.58
N TRP A 278 3.09 18.35 -3.16
CA TRP A 278 1.96 18.57 -2.30
C TRP A 278 2.07 17.67 -1.08
N VAL A 279 1.59 18.18 0.05
CA VAL A 279 1.33 17.38 1.25
C VAL A 279 -0.09 17.74 1.71
N PRO A 280 -0.94 16.74 2.00
CA PRO A 280 -2.28 16.98 2.52
C PRO A 280 -2.26 17.91 3.73
N GLU A 281 -3.23 18.84 3.82
CA GLU A 281 -3.31 19.78 4.95
C GLU A 281 -3.26 19.05 6.30
N ARG A 282 -4.03 17.97 6.38
CA ARG A 282 -4.15 17.09 7.54
C ARG A 282 -2.82 16.43 7.96
N MET A 283 -1.79 16.46 7.11
CA MET A 283 -0.47 15.85 7.32
C MET A 283 0.65 16.90 7.48
N ARG A 284 0.35 18.20 7.38
CA ARG A 284 1.37 19.26 7.38
C ARG A 284 2.25 19.31 8.62
N ALA A 285 1.69 18.96 9.78
CA ALA A 285 2.42 18.96 11.05
C ALA A 285 3.64 18.01 11.05
N TRP A 286 3.69 17.04 10.13
CA TRP A 286 4.75 16.04 10.06
C TRP A 286 5.74 16.25 8.90
N VAL A 287 5.59 17.33 8.13
CA VAL A 287 6.43 17.57 6.93
C VAL A 287 7.90 17.73 7.29
N MET A 288 8.17 18.49 8.34
CA MET A 288 9.51 18.74 8.82
C MET A 288 9.69 18.01 10.16
N PRO A 289 10.65 17.08 10.25
CA PRO A 289 10.86 16.37 11.49
C PRO A 289 11.51 17.31 12.53
N PRO A 290 11.28 17.07 13.83
CA PRO A 290 11.98 17.76 14.91
C PRO A 290 13.50 17.64 14.78
N VAL A 291 14.25 18.60 15.35
CA VAL A 291 15.73 18.63 15.25
C VAL A 291 16.34 17.32 15.73
N VAL A 292 15.85 16.76 16.85
CA VAL A 292 16.33 15.50 17.41
C VAL A 292 16.19 14.31 16.45
N VAL A 293 15.15 14.27 15.61
CA VAL A 293 14.99 13.24 14.58
C VAL A 293 16.03 13.41 13.47
N LYS A 294 16.38 14.64 13.11
CA LYS A 294 17.44 14.91 12.13
C LYS A 294 18.80 14.46 12.65
N GLU A 295 19.13 14.83 13.89
CA GLU A 295 20.37 14.39 14.56
C GLU A 295 20.43 12.86 14.67
N PHE A 296 19.29 12.23 14.97
CA PHE A 296 19.17 10.77 14.97
C PHE A 296 19.54 10.18 13.60
N LEU A 297 18.94 10.67 12.51
CA LEU A 297 19.21 10.17 11.15
C LEU A 297 20.65 10.43 10.70
N GLU A 298 21.27 11.53 11.13
CA GLU A 298 22.67 11.83 10.80
C GLU A 298 23.65 10.85 11.46
N THR A 299 23.29 10.32 12.64
CA THR A 299 24.08 9.36 13.42
C THR A 299 23.73 7.89 13.13
N HIS A 300 22.60 7.62 12.49
CA HIS A 300 22.06 6.29 12.19
C HIS A 300 21.87 6.08 10.68
N ARG A 301 22.93 6.26 9.88
CA ARG A 301 22.86 6.29 8.41
C ARG A 301 22.55 4.95 7.75
N GLU A 302 22.69 3.86 8.49
CA GLU A 302 22.31 2.51 8.06
C GLU A 302 20.78 2.31 8.03
N TRP A 303 20.04 3.25 8.60
CA TRP A 303 18.59 3.21 8.72
C TRP A 303 17.93 4.23 7.78
N ARG A 304 16.82 3.82 7.17
CA ARG A 304 15.93 4.69 6.40
C ARG A 304 14.70 5.01 7.24
N LEU A 305 14.33 6.29 7.29
CA LEU A 305 13.13 6.73 8.00
C LEU A 305 11.87 6.15 7.34
N GLY A 306 11.06 5.44 8.12
CA GLY A 306 9.74 4.99 7.70
C GLY A 306 8.61 5.91 8.17
N GLY A 307 8.83 6.63 9.27
CA GLY A 307 7.91 7.64 9.76
C GLY A 307 8.23 8.05 11.20
N TRP A 308 7.57 9.12 11.65
CA TRP A 308 7.68 9.58 13.02
C TRP A 308 6.34 10.10 13.53
N SER A 309 6.18 10.06 14.85
CA SER A 309 4.99 10.55 15.55
C SER A 309 5.40 11.11 16.91
N ARG A 310 4.61 12.05 17.45
CA ARG A 310 4.83 12.65 18.76
C ARG A 310 3.76 12.16 19.73
N ARG A 311 4.14 11.89 20.96
CA ARG A 311 3.26 11.59 22.08
C ARG A 311 2.87 12.84 22.85
#